data_AF-A0A944SHP0-F1
#
_entry.id   AF-A0A944SHP0-F1
#
_cell.length_a   1.000
_cell.length_b   1.000
_cell.length_c   1.000
_cell.angle_alpha   90.00
_cell.angle_beta   90.00
_cell.angle_gamma   90.00
#
_symmetry.space_group_name_H-M   'P 1'
#
loop_
_entity.id
_entity.type
_entity.pdbx_description
1 polymer ?
#
loop_
_entity_poly.entity_id
_entity_poly.type
_entity_poly.pdbx_seq_one_letter_code
_entity_poly.pdbx_strand_id
1 'polypeptide(L)'
;MIAALIVGLAVSAGAYAGAYADGGVPLPSPAKATGATCVEPADIMRRNHMDFLKQQRDETMHLGIRDGKYALNGCVECHATDDPKTPAAVKTIEPFCGECHAYAAVKLDCWSCHTDKPATGSAKK
;
A
#
# COMPACT_ATOMS: atom_id res chain seq x y z
N MET A 1 13.64 44.97 -52.65
CA MET A 1 12.52 44.33 -51.93
C MET A 1 13.06 43.11 -51.22
N ILE A 2 13.36 43.20 -49.91
CA ILE A 2 13.82 42.06 -49.11
C ILE A 2 12.87 41.99 -47.92
N ALA A 3 11.89 41.09 -48.02
CA ALA A 3 10.91 40.84 -46.96
C ALA A 3 11.54 39.90 -45.93
N ALA A 4 11.76 40.41 -44.72
CA ALA A 4 12.21 39.61 -43.58
C ALA A 4 11.06 38.71 -43.11
N LEU A 5 11.20 37.39 -43.30
CA LEU A 5 10.33 36.38 -42.72
C LEU A 5 10.80 36.07 -41.29
N ILE A 6 10.18 36.72 -40.31
CA ILE A 6 10.28 36.32 -38.90
C ILE A 6 9.29 35.17 -38.70
N VAL A 7 9.79 33.94 -38.63
CA VAL A 7 9.02 32.78 -38.18
C VAL A 7 8.95 32.83 -36.65
N GLY A 8 7.81 33.28 -36.12
CA GLY A 8 7.52 33.25 -34.70
C GLY A 8 7.28 31.82 -34.22
N LEU A 9 8.15 31.33 -33.34
CA LEU A 9 7.95 30.06 -32.63
C LEU A 9 6.92 30.28 -31.51
N ALA A 10 5.66 29.94 -31.79
CA ALA A 10 4.62 29.91 -30.77
C ALA A 10 4.82 28.68 -29.87
N VAL A 11 5.41 28.89 -28.69
CA VAL A 11 5.41 27.89 -27.62
C VAL A 11 4.03 27.88 -26.97
N SER A 12 3.20 26.92 -27.35
CA SER A 12 1.94 26.64 -26.67
C SER A 12 2.23 25.99 -25.31
N ALA A 13 2.28 26.81 -24.26
CA ALA A 13 2.21 26.36 -22.88
C ALA A 13 0.80 25.82 -22.60
N GLY A 14 0.56 24.57 -22.98
CA GLY A 14 -0.62 23.82 -22.57
C GLY A 14 -0.55 23.58 -21.05
N ALA A 15 -1.47 24.18 -20.31
CA ALA A 15 -1.58 24.07 -18.88
C ALA A 15 -1.82 22.60 -18.46
N TYR A 16 -0.84 22.00 -17.79
CA TYR A 16 -1.07 20.81 -16.97
C TYR A 16 -1.88 21.26 -15.75
N ALA A 17 -3.21 21.20 -15.84
CA ALA A 17 -4.09 21.37 -14.69
C ALA A 17 -3.95 20.14 -13.77
N GLY A 18 -2.88 20.10 -12.98
CA GLY A 18 -2.83 19.29 -11.78
C GLY A 18 -3.82 19.89 -10.79
N ALA A 19 -4.85 19.13 -10.44
CA ALA A 19 -5.78 19.51 -9.38
C ALA A 19 -5.00 19.59 -8.06
N TYR A 20 -4.58 20.80 -7.68
CA TYR A 20 -4.19 21.11 -6.31
C TYR A 20 -5.48 21.36 -5.53
N ALA A 21 -5.91 20.37 -4.75
CA ALA A 21 -6.98 20.51 -3.79
C ALA A 21 -6.48 20.14 -2.40
N ASP A 22 -6.48 21.16 -1.54
CA ASP A 22 -6.21 21.23 -0.10
C ASP A 22 -4.75 21.03 0.37
N GLY A 23 -4.25 21.96 1.19
CA GLY A 23 -2.87 22.00 1.68
C GLY A 23 -2.51 20.92 2.71
N GLY A 24 -3.24 19.81 2.71
CA GLY A 24 -3.01 18.65 3.57
C GLY A 24 -1.98 17.69 2.97
N VAL A 25 -1.31 16.92 3.84
CA VAL A 25 -0.52 15.78 3.39
C VAL A 25 -1.48 14.72 2.83
N PRO A 26 -1.30 14.26 1.58
CA PRO A 26 -2.15 13.21 1.01
C PRO A 26 -2.13 11.97 1.92
N LEU A 27 -3.29 11.48 2.32
CA LEU A 27 -3.39 10.28 3.16
C LEU A 27 -3.72 9.06 2.29
N PRO A 28 -3.19 7.86 2.64
CA PRO A 28 -3.54 6.64 1.94
C PRO A 28 -5.02 6.29 2.16
N SER A 29 -5.63 5.65 1.15
CA SER A 29 -7.03 5.20 1.16
C SER A 29 -7.13 3.69 1.00
N PRO A 30 -6.76 2.91 2.05
CA PRO A 30 -6.74 1.46 1.97
C PRO A 30 -8.16 0.87 1.81
N ALA A 31 -8.24 -0.28 1.15
CA ALA A 31 -9.50 -1.01 0.95
C ALA A 31 -10.24 -1.30 2.25
N LYS A 32 -11.57 -1.32 2.23
CA LYS A 32 -12.36 -1.63 3.43
C LYS A 32 -12.25 -3.12 3.77
N ALA A 33 -12.13 -3.41 5.06
CA ALA A 33 -12.20 -4.77 5.58
C ALA A 33 -13.61 -5.34 5.48
N THR A 34 -13.73 -6.67 5.48
CA THR A 34 -15.01 -7.41 5.43
C THR A 34 -15.58 -7.76 6.82
N GLY A 35 -14.89 -7.41 7.91
CA GLY A 35 -15.27 -7.74 9.28
C GLY A 35 -16.29 -6.78 9.92
N ALA A 36 -17.03 -7.27 10.93
CA ALA A 36 -18.04 -6.49 11.66
C ALA A 36 -17.45 -5.58 12.75
N THR A 37 -16.30 -5.96 13.32
CA THR A 37 -15.65 -5.25 14.43
C THR A 37 -14.17 -5.06 14.14
N CYS A 38 -13.69 -3.82 14.24
CA CYS A 38 -12.26 -3.52 14.10
C CYS A 38 -11.51 -3.89 15.39
N VAL A 39 -10.25 -4.34 15.26
CA VAL A 39 -9.38 -4.66 16.40
C VAL A 39 -9.06 -3.45 17.28
N GLU A 40 -9.03 -2.26 16.67
CA GLU A 40 -8.82 -0.95 17.29
C GLU A 40 -9.45 0.16 16.42
N PRO A 41 -9.65 1.37 16.97
CA PRO A 41 -9.96 2.57 16.20
C PRO A 41 -8.90 2.88 15.12
N ALA A 42 -9.33 3.46 14.00
CA ALA A 42 -8.46 3.69 12.84
C ALA A 42 -7.28 4.65 13.15
N ASP A 43 -7.46 5.60 14.06
CA ASP A 43 -6.44 6.55 14.45
C ASP A 43 -5.36 5.91 15.34
N ILE A 44 -5.73 4.94 16.17
CA ILE A 44 -4.80 4.09 16.94
C ILE A 44 -4.02 3.18 15.99
N MET A 45 -4.69 2.51 15.05
CA MET A 45 -4.00 1.65 14.09
C MET A 45 -2.99 2.42 13.24
N ARG A 46 -3.32 3.61 12.75
CA ARG A 46 -2.37 4.43 11.97
C ARG A 46 -1.08 4.73 12.74
N ARG A 47 -1.19 4.98 14.05
CA ARG A 47 -0.05 5.34 14.91
C ARG A 47 0.74 4.13 15.41
N ASN A 48 0.06 3.04 15.75
CA ASN A 48 0.63 1.96 16.56
C ASN A 48 0.67 0.59 15.86
N HIS A 49 0.13 0.44 14.64
CA HIS A 49 0.03 -0.88 13.98
C HIS A 49 1.36 -1.65 13.95
N MET A 50 2.48 -0.99 13.65
CA MET A 50 3.77 -1.68 13.61
C MET A 50 4.28 -2.13 14.97
N ASP A 51 3.95 -1.42 16.05
CA ASP A 51 4.38 -1.80 17.39
C ASP A 51 3.61 -3.04 17.85
N PHE A 52 2.30 -3.07 17.60
CA PHE A 52 1.46 -4.25 17.83
C PHE A 52 1.95 -5.47 17.06
N LEU A 53 2.26 -5.31 15.76
CA LEU A 53 2.76 -6.40 14.93
C LEU A 53 4.14 -6.89 15.36
N LYS A 54 5.05 -6.00 15.78
CA LYS A 54 6.37 -6.39 16.30
C LYS A 54 6.26 -7.18 17.59
N GLN A 55 5.44 -6.71 18.53
CA GLN A 55 5.21 -7.42 19.78
C GLN A 55 4.64 -8.81 19.50
N GLN A 56 3.58 -8.91 18.70
CA GLN A 56 2.97 -10.19 18.37
C GLN A 56 3.95 -11.12 17.62
N ARG A 57 4.81 -10.57 16.74
CA ARG A 57 5.86 -11.34 16.08
C ARG A 57 6.82 -11.95 17.09
N ASP A 58 7.28 -11.17 18.05
CA ASP A 58 8.23 -11.66 19.06
C ASP A 58 7.57 -12.72 19.97
N GLU A 59 6.30 -12.52 20.35
CA GLU A 59 5.49 -13.51 21.07
C GLU A 59 5.33 -14.82 20.25
N THR A 60 5.06 -14.69 18.95
CA THR A 60 4.92 -15.84 18.05
C THR A 60 6.22 -16.61 17.90
N MET A 61 7.33 -15.91 17.66
CA MET A 61 8.60 -16.52 17.29
C MET A 61 9.39 -17.02 18.49
N HIS A 62 9.37 -16.28 19.60
CA HIS A 62 10.16 -16.63 20.78
C HIS A 62 9.38 -17.43 21.82
N LEU A 63 8.05 -17.21 21.91
CA LEU A 63 7.21 -17.83 22.94
C LEU A 63 6.22 -18.84 22.36
N GLY A 64 6.04 -18.88 21.04
CA GLY A 64 5.10 -19.80 20.38
C GLY A 64 3.63 -19.36 20.47
N ILE A 65 3.33 -18.14 20.92
CA ILE A 65 1.96 -17.64 21.11
C ILE A 65 1.44 -17.07 19.78
N ARG A 66 0.42 -17.71 19.20
CA ARG A 66 -0.06 -17.42 17.83
C ARG A 66 -1.47 -16.84 17.75
N ASP A 67 -2.18 -16.83 18.86
CA ASP A 67 -3.59 -16.47 19.01
C ASP A 67 -3.79 -15.12 19.72
N GLY A 68 -2.75 -14.29 19.74
CA GLY A 68 -2.83 -12.96 20.33
C GLY A 68 -3.71 -12.00 19.52
N LYS A 69 -4.17 -10.94 20.17
CA LYS A 69 -5.10 -9.94 19.61
C LYS A 69 -4.65 -9.37 18.26
N TYR A 70 -3.35 -9.25 18.04
CA TYR A 70 -2.75 -8.65 16.84
C TYR A 70 -2.08 -9.68 15.94
N ALA A 71 -2.51 -10.95 16.02
CA ALA A 71 -2.02 -12.02 15.18
C ALA A 71 -2.23 -11.70 13.69
N LEU A 72 -1.16 -11.85 12.91
CA LEU A 72 -1.14 -11.45 11.50
C LEU A 72 -2.20 -12.17 10.66
N ASN A 73 -2.48 -13.44 10.95
CA ASN A 73 -3.53 -14.22 10.29
C ASN A 73 -4.91 -13.60 10.50
N GLY A 74 -5.24 -13.15 11.72
CA GLY A 74 -6.51 -12.49 12.01
C GLY A 74 -6.69 -11.18 11.22
N CYS A 75 -5.59 -10.46 10.96
CA CYS A 75 -5.65 -9.30 10.07
C CYS A 75 -5.98 -9.70 8.63
N VAL A 76 -5.31 -10.73 8.10
CA VAL A 76 -5.48 -11.21 6.71
C VAL A 76 -6.91 -11.70 6.48
N GLU A 77 -7.54 -12.35 7.45
CA GLU A 77 -8.91 -12.87 7.35
C GLU A 77 -9.94 -11.82 6.94
N CYS A 78 -9.78 -10.58 7.42
CA CYS A 78 -10.71 -9.48 7.14
C CYS A 78 -10.20 -8.49 6.09
N HIS A 79 -8.88 -8.32 5.97
CA HIS A 79 -8.27 -7.30 5.11
C HIS A 79 -7.81 -7.83 3.75
N ALA A 80 -7.75 -9.16 3.55
CA ALA A 80 -7.45 -9.71 2.24
C ALA A 80 -8.68 -9.66 1.33
N THR A 81 -8.50 -9.07 0.16
CA THR A 81 -9.52 -8.97 -0.90
C THR A 81 -9.17 -9.88 -2.05
N ASP A 82 -10.09 -10.05 -3.01
CA ASP A 82 -9.76 -10.77 -4.25
C ASP A 82 -8.70 -10.00 -5.04
N ASP A 83 -7.71 -10.72 -5.58
CA ASP A 83 -6.67 -10.13 -6.42
C ASP A 83 -7.23 -9.86 -7.82
N PRO A 84 -7.34 -8.58 -8.24
CA PRO A 84 -7.89 -8.23 -9.55
C PRO A 84 -7.01 -8.69 -10.73
N LYS A 85 -5.76 -9.10 -10.46
CA LYS A 85 -4.78 -9.54 -11.46
C LYS A 85 -4.85 -11.06 -11.72
N THR A 86 -5.68 -11.80 -11.00
CA THR A 86 -5.75 -13.27 -11.04
C THR A 86 -7.19 -13.78 -11.16
N PRO A 87 -7.40 -15.06 -11.53
CA PRO A 87 -8.74 -15.66 -11.47
C PRO A 87 -9.33 -15.55 -10.06
N ALA A 88 -10.64 -15.30 -9.99
CA ALA A 88 -11.38 -15.17 -8.73
C ALA A 88 -11.16 -16.40 -7.83
N ALA A 89 -10.42 -16.22 -6.73
CA ALA A 89 -10.20 -17.12 -5.57
C ALA A 89 -8.87 -16.80 -4.86
N VAL A 90 -7.90 -16.16 -5.55
CA VAL A 90 -6.64 -15.75 -4.92
C VAL A 90 -6.89 -14.49 -4.11
N LYS A 91 -6.64 -14.58 -2.79
CA LYS A 91 -6.71 -13.44 -1.87
C LYS A 91 -5.38 -12.70 -1.83
N THR A 92 -5.44 -11.38 -1.77
CA THR A 92 -4.28 -10.50 -1.61
C THR A 92 -4.57 -9.42 -0.57
N ILE A 93 -3.51 -9.01 0.13
CA ILE A 93 -3.55 -7.87 1.07
C ILE A 93 -3.04 -6.57 0.42
N GLU A 94 -2.58 -6.62 -0.84
CA GLU A 94 -2.02 -5.47 -1.56
C GLU A 94 -2.96 -4.24 -1.52
N PRO A 95 -4.29 -4.37 -1.74
CA PRO A 95 -5.20 -3.22 -1.70
C PRO A 95 -5.40 -2.57 -0.31
N PHE A 96 -5.00 -3.25 0.78
CA PHE A 96 -5.06 -2.70 2.13
C PHE A 96 -3.68 -2.33 2.66
N CYS A 97 -2.80 -3.31 2.82
CA CYS A 97 -1.46 -3.13 3.36
C CYS A 97 -0.58 -2.31 2.41
N GLY A 98 -0.69 -2.56 1.10
CA GLY A 98 0.13 -1.93 0.08
C GLY A 98 -0.04 -0.42 0.01
N GLU A 99 -1.26 0.10 0.21
CA GLU A 99 -1.55 1.54 0.20
C GLU A 99 -0.73 2.31 1.25
N CYS A 100 -0.79 1.87 2.51
CA CYS A 100 -0.03 2.51 3.59
C CYS A 100 1.48 2.25 3.46
N HIS A 101 1.88 1.07 3.01
CA HIS A 101 3.29 0.70 2.86
C HIS A 101 3.95 1.46 1.71
N ALA A 102 3.26 1.64 0.59
CA ALA A 102 3.70 2.50 -0.51
C ALA A 102 3.81 3.95 -0.05
N TYR A 103 2.80 4.45 0.67
CA TYR A 103 2.81 5.79 1.24
C TYR A 103 3.98 6.03 2.21
N ALA A 104 4.28 5.05 3.07
CA ALA A 104 5.38 5.12 4.04
C ALA A 104 6.75 4.73 3.44
N ALA A 105 6.82 4.39 2.15
CA ALA A 105 8.01 3.83 1.49
C ALA A 105 8.59 2.59 2.20
N VAL A 106 7.73 1.75 2.79
CA VAL A 106 8.09 0.51 3.46
C VAL A 106 7.80 -0.67 2.52
N LYS A 107 8.82 -1.46 2.21
CA LYS A 107 8.63 -2.69 1.44
C LYS A 107 8.16 -3.81 2.36
N LEU A 108 7.04 -4.42 2.01
CA LEU A 108 6.54 -5.63 2.65
C LEU A 108 7.32 -6.83 2.11
N ASP A 109 8.09 -7.52 2.95
CA ASP A 109 9.08 -8.51 2.51
C ASP A 109 8.76 -9.96 2.91
N CYS A 110 7.71 -10.20 3.72
CA CYS A 110 7.34 -11.54 4.19
C CYS A 110 7.14 -12.55 3.04
N TRP A 111 6.57 -12.09 1.93
CA TRP A 111 6.30 -12.86 0.73
C TRP A 111 7.35 -12.64 -0.37
N SER A 112 8.56 -12.21 -0.02
CA SER A 112 9.68 -12.27 -0.97
C SER A 112 10.28 -13.68 -1.02
N CYS A 113 10.11 -14.42 0.08
CA CYS A 113 10.67 -15.76 0.29
C CYS A 113 9.59 -16.84 0.52
N HIS A 114 8.41 -16.46 1.04
CA HIS A 114 7.28 -17.38 1.23
C HIS A 114 6.25 -17.26 0.09
N THR A 115 6.71 -17.52 -1.14
CA THR A 115 5.88 -17.54 -2.35
C THR A 115 5.82 -18.94 -2.95
N ASP A 116 4.72 -19.25 -3.61
CA ASP A 116 4.54 -20.44 -4.45
C ASP A 116 5.38 -20.37 -5.75
N LYS A 117 5.85 -19.17 -6.12
CA LYS A 117 6.68 -18.91 -7.31
C LYS A 117 8.06 -18.39 -6.94
N PRO A 118 9.15 -18.84 -7.59
CA PRO A 118 10.49 -18.33 -7.29
C PRO A 118 10.55 -16.81 -7.44
N ALA A 119 11.21 -16.12 -6.51
CA ALA A 119 11.41 -14.68 -6.56
C ALA A 119 12.13 -14.29 -7.87
N THR A 120 11.42 -13.64 -8.80
CA THR A 120 12.08 -12.97 -9.92
C THR A 120 12.71 -11.70 -9.34
N GLY A 121 14.03 -11.63 -9.41
CA GLY A 121 14.82 -10.57 -8.79
C GLY A 121 14.26 -9.17 -9.07
N SER A 122 14.20 -8.36 -8.01
CA SER A 122 13.76 -6.96 -8.03
C SER A 122 14.21 -6.24 -9.30
N ALA A 123 13.27 -5.97 -10.22
CA ALA A 123 13.48 -5.00 -11.27
C ALA A 123 13.63 -3.63 -10.59
N LYS A 124 14.88 -3.17 -10.45
CA LYS A 124 15.19 -1.79 -10.12
C LYS A 124 14.50 -0.90 -11.15
N LYS A 125 13.59 -0.05 -10.69
CA LYS A 125 13.27 1.21 -11.35
C LYS A 125 14.18 2.28 -10.77
#